data_AF-A0A836UDA6-F1
#
_entry.id   AF-A0A836UDA6-F1
#
_cell.length_a   1.000
_cell.length_b   1.000
_cell.length_c   1.000
_cell.angle_alpha   90.00
_cell.angle_beta   90.00
_cell.angle_gamma   90.00
#
_symmetry.space_group_name_H-M   'P 1'
#
loop_
_entity.id
_entity.type
_entity.pdbx_description
1 polymer ?
#
loop_
_entity_poly.entity_id
_entity_poly.type
_entity_poly.pdbx_seq_one_letter_code
_entity_poly.pdbx_strand_id
1 'polypeptide(L)'
;MTDGSPYIYGAPGRREAIDGDVSLPTYTGAITNYSIDFGLLLPINRVVFFPPASGGGAQRALIKDLYPRQYVVSGSLNELEYLFTPKSTDFDDVLKRKLAQSERVADVRFPIQFLRFVRVRFPVPGFIAEIEVYGVGFAPQARYVSQLFDMGAPVNFGRLHYVFEKYRTAGFGTEPEIAPDAPVHLVVETRSGRDETPMVHHIITELGTERAVDLTTFNRAPAPTGGSCSSCTTGRAPGQRGSVQDDIANWSFWSVPHLSTGEEIHAPDGRQFIQVQTFFTSKEVFAYGRLKSLSIEYSPLLAGTILGEIARADEPQPAAGVVEVPIGVPVTLTYDMRADFTSVSQVGFNAIRLVTPEAVDFQRFEMGDPLAVVEPD
;
A
#
# COMPACT_ATOMS: atom_id res chain seq x y z
N MET A 1 8.70 -2.48 0.24
CA MET A 1 7.52 -3.33 0.54
C MET A 1 7.91 -4.75 0.20
N THR A 2 7.90 -5.65 1.18
CA THR A 2 7.97 -7.09 0.95
C THR A 2 6.72 -7.51 0.19
N ASP A 3 6.81 -8.52 -0.68
CA ASP A 3 5.69 -9.08 -1.44
C ASP A 3 4.69 -9.89 -0.56
N GLY A 4 4.83 -9.79 0.76
CA GLY A 4 4.08 -10.58 1.74
C GLY A 4 4.66 -11.98 1.96
N SER A 5 5.69 -12.39 1.22
CA SER A 5 6.38 -13.66 1.46
C SER A 5 7.20 -13.55 2.75
N PRO A 6 7.09 -14.52 3.67
CA PRO A 6 7.92 -14.52 4.87
C PRO A 6 9.39 -14.67 4.49
N TYR A 7 10.25 -13.88 5.12
CA TYR A 7 11.69 -13.97 4.94
C TYR A 7 12.36 -14.52 6.20
N ILE A 8 13.28 -15.45 6.02
CA ILE A 8 14.00 -16.11 7.12
C ILE A 8 15.48 -15.73 7.12
N TYR A 9 15.98 -15.28 8.26
CA TYR A 9 17.40 -15.18 8.57
C TYR A 9 17.77 -16.15 9.67
N GLY A 10 19.06 -16.49 9.79
CA GLY A 10 19.55 -17.31 10.89
C GLY A 10 20.67 -18.22 10.45
N ALA A 11 20.66 -19.44 10.98
CA ALA A 11 21.55 -20.51 10.56
C ALA A 11 21.42 -20.83 9.05
N PRO A 12 22.40 -21.53 8.46
CA PRO A 12 22.24 -22.13 7.13
C PRO A 12 21.04 -23.09 7.11
N GLY A 13 20.44 -23.35 5.95
CA GLY A 13 19.24 -24.19 5.86
C GLY A 13 17.91 -23.44 5.99
N ARG A 14 17.93 -22.11 5.81
CA ARG A 14 16.77 -21.24 6.06
C ARG A 14 15.58 -21.46 5.12
N ARG A 15 15.79 -22.02 3.93
CA ARG A 15 14.69 -22.31 2.98
C ARG A 15 14.03 -23.62 3.34
N GLU A 16 14.85 -24.57 3.71
CA GLU A 16 14.50 -25.92 4.15
C GLU A 16 13.72 -25.87 5.48
N ALA A 17 13.88 -24.82 6.28
CA ALA A 17 13.15 -24.67 7.54
C ALA A 17 11.64 -24.37 7.40
N ILE A 18 11.15 -24.14 6.18
CA ILE A 18 9.75 -23.81 5.86
C ILE A 18 9.30 -24.44 4.52
N ASP A 19 9.93 -25.55 4.11
CA ASP A 19 9.63 -26.18 2.82
C ASP A 19 8.49 -27.20 2.90
N GLY A 20 7.94 -27.41 4.10
CA GLY A 20 6.89 -28.40 4.38
C GLY A 20 7.41 -29.84 4.42
N ASP A 21 8.73 -30.07 4.42
CA ASP A 21 9.35 -31.39 4.50
C ASP A 21 10.04 -31.63 5.85
N VAL A 22 9.48 -32.56 6.63
CA VAL A 22 10.07 -32.98 7.92
C VAL A 22 11.11 -34.10 7.79
N SER A 23 11.44 -34.54 6.56
CA SER A 23 12.23 -35.75 6.33
C SER A 23 13.73 -35.56 6.60
N LEU A 24 14.28 -34.41 6.17
CA LEU A 24 15.70 -34.08 6.20
C LEU A 24 15.98 -32.90 7.16
N PRO A 25 17.20 -32.80 7.71
CA PRO A 25 17.56 -31.63 8.49
C PRO A 25 17.67 -30.41 7.58
N THR A 26 17.33 -29.24 8.12
CA THR A 26 17.53 -27.94 7.45
C THR A 26 18.97 -27.73 6.98
N TYR A 27 19.95 -28.25 7.72
CA TYR A 27 21.36 -28.15 7.40
C TYR A 27 22.15 -29.37 7.87
N THR A 28 23.32 -29.60 7.28
CA THR A 28 24.21 -30.71 7.64
C THR A 28 24.84 -30.56 9.03
N GLY A 29 24.79 -29.37 9.62
CA GLY A 29 25.27 -29.08 10.97
C GLY A 29 24.14 -28.67 11.92
N ALA A 30 24.42 -28.73 13.23
CA ALA A 30 23.47 -28.28 14.23
C ALA A 30 23.22 -26.77 14.12
N ILE A 31 21.97 -26.37 14.31
CA ILE A 31 21.49 -25.00 14.14
C ILE A 31 21.26 -24.33 15.49
N THR A 32 21.44 -23.00 15.53
CA THR A 32 21.38 -22.19 16.77
C THR A 32 20.18 -21.25 16.82
N ASN A 33 19.65 -20.84 15.67
CA ASN A 33 18.50 -19.95 15.60
C ASN A 33 17.93 -19.84 14.17
N TYR A 34 16.66 -19.44 14.12
CA TYR A 34 16.01 -18.83 12.97
C TYR A 34 15.21 -17.60 13.41
N SER A 35 15.20 -16.56 12.60
CA SER A 35 14.40 -15.34 12.76
C SER A 35 13.57 -15.13 11.50
N ILE A 36 12.27 -14.99 11.67
CA ILE A 36 11.28 -14.92 10.61
C ILE A 36 10.68 -13.51 10.61
N ASP A 37 10.68 -12.83 9.46
CA ASP A 37 9.82 -11.66 9.19
C ASP A 37 8.65 -12.16 8.35
N PHE A 38 7.43 -12.06 8.85
CA PHE A 38 6.24 -12.47 8.08
C PHE A 38 5.87 -11.46 6.99
N GLY A 39 6.53 -10.31 6.92
CA GLY A 39 6.20 -9.19 6.03
C GLY A 39 4.94 -8.43 6.44
N LEU A 40 4.06 -9.06 7.23
CA LEU A 40 2.81 -8.53 7.73
C LEU A 40 2.66 -8.83 9.23
N LEU A 41 1.84 -8.05 9.91
CA LEU A 41 1.44 -8.32 11.28
C LEU A 41 0.42 -9.46 11.31
N LEU A 42 0.66 -10.50 12.11
CA LEU A 42 -0.21 -11.66 12.20
C LEU A 42 -0.56 -11.99 13.65
N PRO A 43 -1.79 -12.42 13.95
CA PRO A 43 -2.20 -12.83 15.30
C PRO A 43 -1.69 -14.24 15.62
N ILE A 44 -0.45 -14.33 16.09
CA ILE A 44 0.26 -15.60 16.29
C ILE A 44 0.10 -16.08 17.73
N ASN A 45 -0.03 -17.39 17.91
CA ASN A 45 -0.15 -18.02 19.23
C ASN A 45 0.56 -19.36 19.38
N ARG A 46 1.14 -19.86 18.29
CA ARG A 46 1.78 -21.18 18.29
C ARG A 46 2.92 -21.24 17.30
N VAL A 47 4.05 -21.77 17.76
CA VAL A 47 5.21 -22.09 16.93
C VAL A 47 5.51 -23.56 17.16
N VAL A 48 5.65 -24.32 16.10
CA VAL A 48 6.03 -25.73 16.14
C VAL A 48 7.34 -25.88 15.40
N PHE A 49 8.27 -26.67 15.94
CA PHE A 49 9.43 -27.10 15.19
C PHE A 49 9.66 -28.59 15.31
N PHE A 50 10.03 -29.17 14.18
CA PHE A 50 10.12 -30.62 13.99
C PHE A 50 11.57 -31.02 13.86
N PRO A 51 11.99 -32.13 14.48
CA PRO A 51 13.27 -32.74 14.17
C PRO A 51 13.16 -33.55 12.88
N PRO A 52 14.28 -33.78 12.18
CA PRO A 52 14.29 -34.64 11.01
C PRO A 52 13.76 -36.03 11.33
N ALA A 53 12.87 -36.54 10.47
CA ALA A 53 12.33 -37.89 10.57
C ALA A 53 13.39 -38.95 10.22
N SER A 54 14.34 -38.60 9.34
CA SER A 54 15.37 -39.50 8.82
C SER A 54 16.73 -38.82 8.70
N GLY A 55 17.79 -39.62 8.49
CA GLY A 55 19.17 -39.14 8.30
C GLY A 55 20.17 -39.78 9.25
N GLY A 56 21.40 -39.99 8.76
CA GLY A 56 22.50 -40.56 9.54
C GLY A 56 23.21 -39.49 10.36
N GLY A 57 23.35 -39.68 11.68
CA GLY A 57 24.17 -38.81 12.51
C GLY A 57 25.65 -39.23 12.48
N ALA A 58 26.54 -38.29 12.81
CA ALA A 58 27.91 -38.64 13.18
C ALA A 58 27.89 -39.39 14.54
N GLN A 59 28.81 -40.34 14.73
CA GLN A 59 29.07 -40.99 16.02
C GLN A 59 27.89 -41.78 16.63
N ARG A 60 27.23 -42.64 15.81
CA ARG A 60 26.25 -43.66 16.24
C ARG A 60 24.90 -43.15 16.82
N ALA A 61 24.69 -41.85 16.96
CA ALA A 61 23.38 -41.30 17.28
C ALA A 61 22.53 -41.09 16.02
N LEU A 62 21.23 -41.36 16.08
CA LEU A 62 20.30 -41.05 14.99
C LEU A 62 20.04 -39.54 15.00
N ILE A 63 20.15 -38.87 13.85
CA ILE A 63 19.98 -37.39 13.74
C ILE A 63 18.63 -36.93 14.31
N LYS A 64 17.64 -37.82 14.19
CA LYS A 64 16.28 -37.73 14.68
C LYS A 64 16.22 -37.51 16.22
N ASP A 65 17.23 -37.94 16.95
CA ASP A 65 17.35 -37.85 18.42
C ASP A 65 18.27 -36.70 18.88
N LEU A 66 18.92 -36.01 17.93
CA LEU A 66 19.82 -34.87 18.15
C LEU A 66 19.09 -33.52 18.02
N TYR A 67 17.84 -33.45 18.45
CA TYR A 67 17.03 -32.23 18.43
C TYR A 67 17.42 -31.25 19.55
N PRO A 68 17.15 -29.95 19.40
CA PRO A 68 17.46 -28.96 20.42
C PRO A 68 16.80 -29.29 21.78
N ARG A 69 17.63 -29.42 22.82
CA ARG A 69 17.19 -29.70 24.20
C ARG A 69 16.77 -28.45 24.95
N GLN A 70 17.13 -27.28 24.43
CA GLN A 70 16.75 -25.99 24.96
C GLN A 70 16.24 -25.11 23.83
N TYR A 71 15.20 -24.34 24.10
CA TYR A 71 14.72 -23.34 23.17
C TYR A 71 14.20 -22.10 23.88
N VAL A 72 14.28 -20.99 23.16
CA VAL A 72 13.61 -19.73 23.47
C VAL A 72 12.87 -19.27 22.22
N VAL A 73 11.60 -18.97 22.36
CA VAL A 73 10.78 -18.33 21.33
C VAL A 73 10.50 -16.92 21.81
N SER A 74 10.87 -15.94 20.99
CA SER A 74 10.68 -14.51 21.26
C SER A 74 10.05 -13.83 20.05
N GLY A 75 9.31 -12.75 20.27
CA GLY A 75 8.54 -12.03 19.26
C GLY A 75 8.89 -10.55 19.23
N SER A 76 8.59 -9.89 18.12
CA SER A 76 8.69 -8.43 18.03
C SER A 76 7.74 -7.84 16.98
N LEU A 77 7.43 -6.57 17.19
CA LEU A 77 6.76 -5.67 16.24
C LEU A 77 7.74 -4.66 15.64
N ASN A 78 8.96 -4.56 16.18
CA ASN A 78 9.92 -3.50 15.89
C ASN A 78 10.96 -3.96 14.86
N GLU A 79 10.97 -3.29 13.71
CA GLU A 79 11.91 -3.59 12.63
C GLU A 79 13.37 -3.30 13.02
N LEU A 80 13.61 -2.25 13.84
CA LEU A 80 14.97 -1.95 14.31
C LEU A 80 15.48 -3.06 15.23
N GLU A 81 14.63 -3.57 16.11
CA GLU A 81 14.98 -4.69 16.98
C GLU A 81 15.28 -5.95 16.14
N TYR A 82 14.45 -6.24 15.14
CA TYR A 82 14.68 -7.36 14.23
C TYR A 82 16.03 -7.27 13.50
N LEU A 83 16.37 -6.08 12.98
CA LEU A 83 17.57 -5.85 12.19
C LEU A 83 18.86 -5.79 13.03
N PHE A 84 18.80 -5.20 14.23
CA PHE A 84 19.99 -4.87 15.02
C PHE A 84 20.22 -5.79 16.23
N THR A 85 19.22 -6.53 16.71
CA THR A 85 19.40 -7.45 17.82
C THR A 85 20.23 -8.67 17.38
N PRO A 86 21.40 -8.93 18.00
CA PRO A 86 22.27 -10.04 17.63
C PRO A 86 21.52 -11.38 17.60
N LYS A 87 21.74 -12.19 16.57
CA LYS A 87 21.05 -13.49 16.39
C LYS A 87 21.32 -14.50 17.52
N SER A 88 22.35 -14.27 18.33
CA SER A 88 22.69 -15.05 19.52
C SER A 88 21.85 -14.72 20.75
N THR A 89 21.07 -13.63 20.73
CA THR A 89 20.19 -13.21 21.82
C THR A 89 18.72 -13.28 21.41
N ASP A 90 17.83 -12.97 22.34
CA ASP A 90 16.38 -12.96 22.13
C ASP A 90 15.89 -11.55 21.80
N PHE A 91 14.67 -11.45 21.27
CA PHE A 91 13.91 -10.20 21.33
C PHE A 91 13.43 -9.94 22.76
N ASP A 92 13.04 -8.70 23.04
CA ASP A 92 12.61 -8.22 24.34
C ASP A 92 11.37 -9.00 24.84
N ASP A 93 10.42 -9.31 23.94
CA ASP A 93 9.27 -10.15 24.26
C ASP A 93 9.61 -11.64 24.14
N VAL A 94 9.97 -12.26 25.27
CA VAL A 94 10.19 -13.70 25.37
C VAL A 94 8.86 -14.43 25.60
N LEU A 95 8.27 -14.89 24.50
CA LEU A 95 7.00 -15.65 24.44
C LEU A 95 7.05 -16.96 25.24
N LYS A 96 8.14 -17.73 25.10
CA LYS A 96 8.33 -18.99 25.83
C LYS A 96 9.80 -19.37 25.92
N ARG A 97 10.18 -20.05 27.01
CA ARG A 97 11.47 -20.73 27.15
C ARG A 97 11.27 -22.14 27.70
N LYS A 98 12.10 -23.09 27.24
CA LYS A 98 12.19 -24.44 27.81
C LYS A 98 13.66 -24.83 27.93
N LEU A 99 14.10 -25.14 29.15
CA LEU A 99 15.50 -25.48 29.47
C LEU A 99 15.78 -26.99 29.44
N ALA A 100 14.72 -27.80 29.39
CA ALA A 100 14.81 -29.26 29.30
C ALA A 100 13.67 -29.78 28.42
N GLN A 101 13.92 -29.88 27.11
CA GLN A 101 12.99 -30.47 26.15
C GLN A 101 13.24 -31.97 26.00
N SER A 102 12.24 -32.75 26.38
CA SER A 102 12.22 -34.21 26.27
C SER A 102 11.42 -34.69 25.05
N GLU A 103 10.53 -33.87 24.51
CA GLU A 103 9.73 -34.20 23.33
C GLU A 103 10.49 -33.86 22.05
N ARG A 104 10.39 -34.75 21.06
CA ARG A 104 11.05 -34.59 19.75
C ARG A 104 10.49 -33.37 19.01
N VAL A 105 9.17 -33.28 18.89
CA VAL A 105 8.47 -32.11 18.35
C VAL A 105 8.22 -31.13 19.48
N ALA A 106 8.55 -29.86 19.29
CA ALA A 106 8.19 -28.82 20.24
C ALA A 106 6.93 -28.10 19.79
N ASP A 107 5.83 -28.25 20.54
CA ASP A 107 4.61 -27.45 20.37
C ASP A 107 4.63 -26.27 21.36
N VAL A 108 5.04 -25.10 20.88
CA VAL A 108 5.21 -23.90 21.70
C VAL A 108 3.95 -23.05 21.62
N ARG A 109 3.15 -23.06 22.68
CA ARG A 109 1.91 -22.27 22.79
C ARG A 109 2.07 -21.09 23.74
N PHE A 110 1.50 -19.95 23.35
CA PHE A 110 1.47 -18.70 24.10
C PHE A 110 0.17 -17.93 23.82
N PRO A 111 -0.21 -16.92 24.63
CA PRO A 111 -1.38 -16.08 24.36
C PRO A 111 -1.33 -15.49 22.94
N ILE A 112 -2.50 -15.41 22.27
CA ILE A 112 -2.56 -14.82 20.92
C ILE A 112 -2.17 -13.35 21.01
N GLN A 113 -1.23 -12.93 20.19
CA GLN A 113 -0.84 -11.53 20.05
C GLN A 113 -0.34 -11.23 18.65
N PHE A 114 -0.40 -9.96 18.25
CA PHE A 114 0.13 -9.54 16.96
C PHE A 114 1.66 -9.57 16.99
N LEU A 115 2.25 -10.25 16.02
CA LEU A 115 3.69 -10.31 15.80
C LEU A 115 3.98 -10.14 14.31
N ARG A 116 5.08 -9.45 13.98
CA ARG A 116 5.65 -9.45 12.63
C ARG A 116 6.93 -10.28 12.58
N PHE A 117 7.67 -10.28 13.69
CA PHE A 117 8.93 -10.98 13.81
C PHE A 117 8.84 -12.06 14.88
N VAL A 118 9.35 -13.24 14.56
CA VAL A 118 9.51 -14.34 15.52
C VAL A 118 10.93 -14.86 15.44
N ARG A 119 11.57 -15.07 16.59
CA ARG A 119 12.87 -15.72 16.70
C ARG A 119 12.74 -17.00 17.52
N VAL A 120 13.18 -18.10 16.92
CA VAL A 120 13.38 -19.38 17.61
C VAL A 120 14.87 -19.54 17.81
N ARG A 121 15.33 -19.53 19.06
CA ARG A 121 16.73 -19.71 19.44
C ARG A 121 16.90 -21.03 20.17
N PHE A 122 18.03 -21.68 19.91
CA PHE A 122 18.42 -22.96 20.48
C PHE A 122 19.75 -22.79 21.24
N PRO A 123 19.69 -22.45 22.54
CA PRO A 123 20.90 -22.28 23.37
C PRO A 123 21.81 -23.52 23.35
N VAL A 124 21.20 -24.71 23.29
CA VAL A 124 21.88 -25.97 22.98
C VAL A 124 21.57 -26.30 21.53
N PRO A 125 22.56 -26.24 20.62
CA PRO A 125 22.35 -26.55 19.20
C PRO A 125 21.77 -27.95 19.00
N GLY A 126 20.98 -28.11 17.95
CA GLY A 126 20.45 -29.41 17.54
C GLY A 126 20.04 -29.38 16.07
N PHE A 127 19.36 -30.42 15.62
CA PHE A 127 18.86 -30.53 14.26
C PHE A 127 17.34 -30.35 14.25
N ILE A 128 16.88 -29.50 13.34
CA ILE A 128 15.46 -29.37 12.99
C ILE A 128 15.29 -29.57 11.49
N ALA A 129 14.09 -29.97 11.08
CA ALA A 129 13.66 -30.08 9.70
C ALA A 129 12.75 -28.93 9.31
N GLU A 130 11.76 -28.60 10.15
CA GLU A 130 10.72 -27.63 9.78
C GLU A 130 10.35 -26.73 10.96
N ILE A 131 9.95 -25.50 10.67
CA ILE A 131 9.27 -24.58 11.58
C ILE A 131 7.91 -24.20 10.99
N GLU A 132 6.86 -24.48 11.75
CA GLU A 132 5.51 -24.02 11.43
C GLU A 132 5.08 -22.94 12.41
N VAL A 133 4.50 -21.85 11.90
CA VAL A 133 3.93 -20.78 12.72
C VAL A 133 2.44 -20.69 12.46
N TYR A 134 1.67 -20.71 13.53
CA TYR A 134 0.21 -20.70 13.49
C TYR A 134 -0.33 -19.44 14.17
N GLY A 135 -1.36 -18.89 13.54
CA GLY A 135 -2.14 -17.78 14.08
C GLY A 135 -3.62 -18.06 14.02
N VAL A 136 -4.38 -17.31 14.82
CA VAL A 136 -5.84 -17.40 14.91
C VAL A 136 -6.41 -15.99 14.92
N GLY A 137 -7.38 -15.72 14.06
CA GLY A 137 -8.01 -14.40 13.91
C GLY A 137 -7.66 -13.73 12.58
N PHE A 138 -7.75 -12.41 12.55
CA PHE A 138 -7.55 -11.60 11.35
C PHE A 138 -6.26 -10.78 11.43
N ALA A 139 -5.65 -10.50 10.28
CA ALA A 139 -4.56 -9.54 10.21
C ALA A 139 -5.06 -8.15 10.67
N PRO A 140 -4.30 -7.41 11.49
CA PRO A 140 -4.73 -6.12 12.01
C PRO A 140 -4.70 -5.03 10.93
N GLN A 141 -4.09 -5.30 9.77
CA GLN A 141 -3.97 -4.36 8.67
C GLN A 141 -4.16 -5.08 7.35
N ALA A 142 -4.90 -4.47 6.43
CA ALA A 142 -5.01 -4.92 5.06
C ALA A 142 -5.10 -3.71 4.12
N ARG A 143 -4.54 -3.85 2.92
CA ARG A 143 -4.62 -2.84 1.87
C ARG A 143 -5.17 -3.48 0.60
N TYR A 144 -6.11 -2.81 -0.03
CA TYR A 144 -6.63 -3.20 -1.35
C TYR A 144 -6.52 -2.02 -2.30
N VAL A 145 -6.03 -2.27 -3.51
CA VAL A 145 -6.00 -1.27 -4.59
C VAL A 145 -6.89 -1.81 -5.70
N SER A 146 -7.86 -1.01 -6.14
CA SER A 146 -8.78 -1.40 -7.20
C SER A 146 -8.05 -1.52 -8.54
N GLN A 147 -8.69 -2.23 -9.47
CA GLN A 147 -8.43 -2.00 -10.89
C GLN A 147 -8.79 -0.55 -11.26
N LEU A 148 -8.33 -0.10 -12.42
CA LEU A 148 -8.70 1.22 -12.93
C LEU A 148 -10.17 1.21 -13.34
N PHE A 149 -10.89 2.27 -12.95
CA PHE A 149 -12.21 2.56 -13.48
C PHE A 149 -12.05 3.53 -14.65
N ASP A 150 -12.40 3.07 -15.84
CA ASP A 150 -12.42 3.87 -17.06
C ASP A 150 -13.80 4.51 -17.25
N MET A 151 -13.87 5.84 -17.28
CA MET A 151 -15.10 6.59 -17.49
C MET A 151 -15.44 6.76 -18.99
N GLY A 152 -14.55 6.32 -19.89
CA GLY A 152 -14.65 6.43 -21.35
C GLY A 152 -14.32 7.83 -21.90
N ALA A 153 -14.41 8.87 -21.06
CA ALA A 153 -14.03 10.24 -21.37
C ALA A 153 -13.64 10.98 -20.08
N PRO A 154 -13.00 12.16 -20.17
CA PRO A 154 -12.84 13.05 -19.02
C PRO A 154 -14.19 13.39 -18.36
N VAL A 155 -14.25 13.32 -17.03
CA VAL A 155 -15.46 13.58 -16.22
C VAL A 155 -15.15 14.46 -15.01
N ASN A 156 -16.20 14.99 -14.38
CA ASN A 156 -16.13 15.51 -13.01
C ASN A 156 -16.50 14.38 -12.04
N PHE A 157 -15.74 14.23 -10.97
CA PHE A 157 -16.01 13.30 -9.89
C PHE A 157 -16.86 13.98 -8.81
N GLY A 158 -17.88 13.28 -8.34
CA GLY A 158 -18.76 13.71 -7.27
C GLY A 158 -18.37 13.09 -5.94
N ARG A 159 -19.34 12.48 -5.24
CA ARG A 159 -19.12 11.84 -3.95
C ARG A 159 -18.66 10.39 -4.09
N LEU A 160 -17.88 9.96 -3.10
CA LEU A 160 -17.54 8.56 -2.87
C LEU A 160 -18.52 7.96 -1.85
N HIS A 161 -19.23 6.90 -2.23
CA HIS A 161 -20.12 6.17 -1.33
C HIS A 161 -19.64 4.74 -1.11
N TYR A 162 -19.79 4.24 0.11
CA TYR A 162 -19.44 2.86 0.45
C TYR A 162 -20.27 2.29 1.60
N VAL A 163 -20.46 0.97 1.58
CA VAL A 163 -21.08 0.22 2.67
C VAL A 163 -20.00 -0.57 3.40
N PHE A 164 -19.70 -0.18 4.62
CA PHE A 164 -18.71 -0.82 5.48
C PHE A 164 -19.36 -1.33 6.77
N GLU A 165 -19.32 -2.65 6.95
CA GLU A 165 -19.86 -3.32 8.13
C GLU A 165 -18.71 -3.85 8.99
N LYS A 166 -18.84 -3.70 10.30
CA LYS A 166 -17.86 -4.19 11.28
C LYS A 166 -18.41 -5.41 11.98
N TYR A 167 -17.53 -6.37 12.26
CA TYR A 167 -17.89 -7.65 12.85
C TYR A 167 -16.96 -8.02 13.99
N ARG A 168 -17.48 -8.82 14.91
CA ARG A 168 -16.70 -9.61 15.87
C ARG A 168 -17.06 -11.08 15.72
N THR A 169 -16.11 -11.95 16.05
CA THR A 169 -16.33 -13.40 16.13
C THR A 169 -15.76 -13.94 17.45
N ALA A 170 -16.36 -14.98 18.01
CA ALA A 170 -15.82 -15.64 19.20
C ALA A 170 -14.63 -16.56 18.89
N GLY A 171 -14.38 -16.85 17.61
CA GLY A 171 -13.26 -17.65 17.17
C GLY A 171 -13.43 -18.20 15.76
N PHE A 172 -12.58 -19.16 15.41
CA PHE A 172 -12.69 -19.87 14.14
C PHE A 172 -13.93 -20.77 14.13
N GLY A 173 -14.73 -20.72 13.06
CA GLY A 173 -15.92 -21.54 12.89
C GLY A 173 -17.17 -21.06 13.63
N THR A 174 -17.10 -19.93 14.34
CA THR A 174 -18.29 -19.29 14.94
C THR A 174 -18.91 -18.28 13.98
N GLU A 175 -20.23 -18.11 14.05
CA GLU A 175 -20.95 -17.12 13.25
C GLU A 175 -20.53 -15.70 13.67
N PRO A 176 -20.09 -14.84 12.73
CA PRO A 176 -19.72 -13.47 13.05
C PRO A 176 -20.95 -12.62 13.37
N GLU A 177 -20.84 -11.76 14.38
CA GLU A 177 -21.87 -10.83 14.79
C GLU A 177 -21.53 -9.40 14.34
N ILE A 178 -22.54 -8.63 13.90
CA ILE A 178 -22.36 -7.21 13.56
C ILE A 178 -22.01 -6.45 14.83
N ALA A 179 -20.89 -5.73 14.81
CA ALA A 179 -20.33 -5.01 15.95
C ALA A 179 -19.90 -3.59 15.53
N PRO A 180 -20.83 -2.61 15.46
CA PRO A 180 -20.53 -1.25 14.97
C PRO A 180 -19.49 -0.50 15.82
N ASP A 181 -19.39 -0.85 17.10
CA ASP A 181 -18.46 -0.34 18.09
C ASP A 181 -17.06 -0.96 18.00
N ALA A 182 -16.86 -1.99 17.18
CA ALA A 182 -15.56 -2.62 17.03
C ALA A 182 -14.50 -1.60 16.58
N PRO A 183 -13.25 -1.69 17.11
CA PRO A 183 -12.15 -0.78 16.80
C PRO A 183 -11.52 -1.13 15.44
N VAL A 184 -12.37 -1.19 14.42
CA VAL A 184 -12.05 -1.45 13.03
C VAL A 184 -12.33 -0.19 12.24
N HIS A 185 -11.34 0.26 11.46
CA HIS A 185 -11.46 1.46 10.65
C HIS A 185 -11.17 1.16 9.18
N LEU A 186 -11.91 1.83 8.31
CA LEU A 186 -11.70 1.89 6.87
C LEU A 186 -11.25 3.31 6.53
N VAL A 187 -10.16 3.41 5.78
CA VAL A 187 -9.73 4.63 5.11
C VAL A 187 -9.79 4.38 3.61
N VAL A 188 -10.29 5.35 2.85
CA VAL A 188 -10.34 5.27 1.38
C VAL A 188 -9.61 6.45 0.76
N GLU A 189 -8.73 6.20 -0.18
CA GLU A 189 -8.05 7.22 -0.96
C GLU A 189 -8.33 7.01 -2.44
N THR A 190 -8.37 8.09 -3.20
CA THR A 190 -8.61 8.08 -4.63
C THR A 190 -7.47 8.77 -5.37
N ARG A 191 -7.24 8.40 -6.62
CA ARG A 191 -6.39 9.15 -7.55
C ARG A 191 -6.96 9.06 -8.94
N SER A 192 -6.70 10.05 -9.78
CA SER A 192 -7.24 10.11 -11.13
C SER A 192 -6.14 10.30 -12.17
N GLY A 193 -6.39 9.77 -13.37
CA GLY A 193 -5.40 9.62 -14.43
C GLY A 193 -5.93 10.00 -15.80
N ARG A 194 -5.02 10.42 -16.68
CA ARG A 194 -5.32 10.71 -18.10
C ARG A 194 -5.11 9.52 -19.03
N ASP A 195 -4.41 8.49 -18.56
CA ASP A 195 -4.13 7.27 -19.30
C ASP A 195 -4.38 6.02 -18.43
N GLU A 196 -4.23 4.84 -19.03
CA GLU A 196 -4.43 3.55 -18.39
C GLU A 196 -3.22 3.05 -17.58
N THR A 197 -2.19 3.89 -17.38
CA THR A 197 -0.91 3.49 -16.78
C THR A 197 -0.54 4.37 -15.59
N PRO A 198 -1.03 4.06 -14.37
CA PRO A 198 -0.66 4.81 -13.17
C PRO A 198 0.82 4.66 -12.76
N MET A 199 1.54 3.75 -13.40
CA MET A 199 2.92 3.39 -13.11
C MET A 199 3.75 3.39 -14.39
N VAL A 200 4.92 4.02 -14.33
CA VAL A 200 5.96 3.92 -15.35
C VAL A 200 6.89 2.76 -14.98
N HIS A 201 7.00 1.79 -15.88
CA HIS A 201 7.83 0.61 -15.71
C HIS A 201 9.12 0.76 -16.49
N HIS A 202 10.25 0.37 -15.90
CA HIS A 202 11.54 0.47 -16.55
C HIS A 202 12.24 -0.88 -16.69
N ILE A 203 13.10 -1.00 -17.70
CA ILE A 203 14.12 -2.05 -17.78
C ILE A 203 15.51 -1.43 -17.80
N ILE A 204 16.50 -2.22 -17.38
CA ILE A 204 17.90 -1.83 -17.43
C ILE A 204 18.41 -1.94 -18.87
N THR A 205 19.10 -0.93 -19.36
CA THR A 205 19.72 -0.89 -20.69
C THR A 205 21.12 -1.53 -20.68
N GLU A 206 21.70 -1.74 -21.87
CA GLU A 206 23.10 -2.19 -22.04
C GLU A 206 24.13 -1.28 -21.34
N LEU A 207 23.77 -0.01 -21.10
CA LEU A 207 24.62 0.97 -20.43
C LEU A 207 24.39 1.02 -18.91
N GLY A 208 23.54 0.15 -18.36
CA GLY A 208 23.16 0.14 -16.94
C GLY A 208 22.22 1.27 -16.52
N THR A 209 21.69 2.04 -17.48
CA THR A 209 20.65 3.07 -17.27
C THR A 209 19.26 2.45 -17.31
N GLU A 210 18.22 3.23 -17.01
CA GLU A 210 16.83 2.76 -17.06
C GLU A 210 16.10 3.33 -18.29
N ARG A 211 15.25 2.51 -18.91
CA ARG A 211 14.39 2.91 -20.02
C ARG A 211 12.95 2.50 -19.75
N ALA A 212 12.03 3.44 -19.90
CA ALA A 212 10.60 3.17 -19.76
C ALA A 212 10.11 2.18 -20.84
N VAL A 213 9.25 1.26 -20.43
CA VAL A 213 8.63 0.23 -21.26
C VAL A 213 7.18 0.00 -20.82
N ASP A 214 6.39 -0.62 -21.69
CA ASP A 214 5.06 -1.08 -21.33
C ASP A 214 5.11 -2.24 -20.29
N LEU A 215 3.98 -2.47 -19.62
CA LEU A 215 3.84 -3.50 -18.59
C LEU A 215 4.09 -4.92 -19.13
N THR A 216 3.74 -5.20 -20.39
CA THR A 216 3.95 -6.52 -20.99
C THR A 216 5.43 -6.83 -21.15
N THR A 217 6.20 -5.86 -21.65
CA THR A 217 7.65 -5.93 -21.78
C THR A 217 8.32 -6.05 -20.42
N PHE A 218 7.88 -5.25 -19.44
CA PHE A 218 8.38 -5.33 -18.06
C PHE A 218 8.14 -6.71 -17.42
N ASN A 219 6.94 -7.27 -17.57
CA ASN A 219 6.60 -8.57 -16.99
C ASN A 219 7.40 -9.72 -17.61
N ARG A 220 7.79 -9.61 -18.89
CA ARG A 220 8.67 -10.58 -19.55
C ARG A 220 10.15 -10.44 -19.16
N ALA A 221 10.57 -9.28 -18.66
CA ALA A 221 11.94 -9.06 -18.24
C ALA A 221 12.28 -9.89 -16.98
N PRO A 222 13.51 -10.43 -16.86
CA PRO A 222 13.95 -11.13 -15.66
C PRO A 222 13.92 -10.22 -14.43
N ALA A 223 13.47 -10.74 -13.30
CA ALA A 223 13.54 -10.02 -12.02
C ALA A 223 15.01 -9.71 -11.66
N PRO A 224 15.27 -8.63 -10.89
CA PRO A 224 16.62 -8.35 -10.41
C PRO A 224 17.10 -9.55 -9.61
N THR A 225 18.17 -10.20 -10.07
CA THR A 225 18.80 -11.29 -9.33
C THR A 225 19.48 -10.69 -8.11
N GLY A 226 18.83 -10.78 -6.94
CA GLY A 226 19.47 -10.55 -5.65
C GLY A 226 20.69 -11.48 -5.55
N GLY A 227 21.89 -10.89 -5.67
CA GLY A 227 23.10 -11.61 -6.01
C GLY A 227 23.45 -12.75 -5.06
N SER A 228 23.60 -13.95 -5.61
CA SER A 228 24.37 -15.05 -5.00
C SER A 228 25.84 -15.04 -5.46
N CYS A 229 26.28 -14.00 -6.16
CA CYS A 229 27.61 -13.88 -6.74
C CYS A 229 28.28 -12.59 -6.23
N SER A 230 29.52 -12.70 -5.73
CA SER A 230 30.27 -11.63 -5.07
C SER A 230 30.72 -10.49 -5.99
N SER A 231 30.62 -10.65 -7.32
CA SER A 231 30.85 -9.59 -8.31
C SER A 231 29.56 -8.99 -8.89
N CYS A 232 28.39 -9.50 -8.51
CA CYS A 232 27.07 -9.09 -9.01
C CYS A 232 26.42 -8.01 -8.12
N THR A 233 27.20 -7.31 -7.32
CA THR A 233 26.75 -6.42 -6.23
C THR A 233 26.01 -5.17 -6.68
N THR A 234 25.92 -4.92 -7.99
CA THR A 234 25.00 -3.95 -8.58
C THR A 234 23.93 -4.72 -9.35
N GLY A 235 22.77 -4.97 -8.75
CA GLY A 235 21.65 -5.70 -9.37
C GLY A 235 21.02 -5.00 -10.58
N ARG A 236 21.82 -4.78 -11.63
CA ARG A 236 21.51 -4.01 -12.84
C ARG A 236 22.13 -4.70 -14.07
N ALA A 237 21.76 -5.95 -14.33
CA ALA A 237 22.13 -6.56 -15.60
C ALA A 237 21.21 -6.03 -16.72
N PRO A 238 21.75 -5.76 -17.92
CA PRO A 238 20.94 -5.35 -19.07
C PRO A 238 19.76 -6.29 -19.32
N GLY A 239 18.61 -5.72 -19.67
CA GLY A 239 17.37 -6.45 -19.93
C GLY A 239 16.59 -6.89 -18.67
N GLN A 240 17.12 -6.72 -17.46
CA GLN A 240 16.37 -6.96 -16.21
C GLN A 240 15.33 -5.89 -15.96
N ARG A 241 14.34 -6.22 -15.12
CA ARG A 241 13.39 -5.25 -14.55
C ARG A 241 14.16 -4.17 -13.80
N GLY A 242 13.90 -2.92 -14.16
CA GLY A 242 14.37 -1.72 -13.46
C GLY A 242 13.32 -1.22 -12.46
N SER A 243 13.35 0.08 -12.17
CA SER A 243 12.40 0.71 -11.25
C SER A 243 10.95 0.73 -11.79
N VAL A 244 10.01 0.72 -10.84
CA VAL A 244 8.60 1.05 -11.07
C VAL A 244 8.33 2.33 -10.31
N GLN A 245 7.82 3.35 -11.00
CA GLN A 245 7.59 4.69 -10.46
C GLN A 245 6.17 5.13 -10.74
N ASP A 246 5.61 6.01 -9.90
CA ASP A 246 4.33 6.65 -10.20
C ASP A 246 4.44 7.53 -11.46
N ASP A 247 3.44 7.46 -12.35
CA ASP A 247 3.34 8.37 -13.49
C ASP A 247 2.81 9.74 -13.05
N ILE A 248 3.69 10.57 -12.49
CA ILE A 248 3.32 11.92 -12.04
C ILE A 248 2.96 12.88 -13.18
N ALA A 249 3.22 12.51 -14.45
CA ALA A 249 2.86 13.35 -15.59
C ALA A 249 1.38 13.21 -15.96
N ASN A 250 0.83 12.00 -15.88
CA ASN A 250 -0.55 11.71 -16.24
C ASN A 250 -1.46 11.41 -15.05
N TRP A 251 -0.92 11.11 -13.88
CA TRP A 251 -1.66 10.73 -12.68
C TRP A 251 -1.48 11.71 -11.53
N SER A 252 -2.54 11.85 -10.73
CA SER A 252 -2.46 12.58 -9.46
C SER A 252 -1.78 11.69 -8.41
N PHE A 253 -1.25 12.32 -7.38
CA PHE A 253 -1.02 11.61 -6.12
C PHE A 253 -2.34 11.08 -5.56
N TRP A 254 -2.24 10.16 -4.60
CA TRP A 254 -3.39 9.77 -3.79
C TRP A 254 -3.94 10.98 -3.04
N SER A 255 -5.27 11.07 -3.01
CA SER A 255 -6.00 12.12 -2.33
C SER A 255 -5.75 12.09 -0.82
N VAL A 256 -6.22 13.13 -0.14
CA VAL A 256 -6.41 13.01 1.31
C VAL A 256 -7.37 11.85 1.63
N PRO A 257 -7.21 11.20 2.79
CA PRO A 257 -8.10 10.14 3.27
C PRO A 257 -9.57 10.55 3.34
N HIS A 258 -10.45 9.74 2.76
CA HIS A 258 -11.89 9.78 3.02
C HIS A 258 -12.18 8.87 4.22
N LEU A 259 -12.88 9.43 5.21
CA LEU A 259 -13.17 8.75 6.48
C LEU A 259 -14.64 8.35 6.62
N SER A 260 -15.51 8.97 5.83
CA SER A 260 -16.95 8.74 5.83
C SER A 260 -17.49 8.56 4.41
N THR A 261 -18.57 7.79 4.29
CA THR A 261 -19.32 7.67 3.03
C THR A 261 -20.04 8.98 2.71
N GLY A 262 -20.09 9.36 1.43
CA GLY A 262 -20.73 10.57 0.93
C GLY A 262 -19.85 11.82 0.90
N GLU A 263 -18.57 11.69 1.26
CA GLU A 263 -17.55 12.74 1.10
C GLU A 263 -17.27 13.00 -0.38
N GLU A 264 -16.95 14.26 -0.71
CA GLU A 264 -16.54 14.65 -2.06
C GLU A 264 -15.20 14.01 -2.42
N ILE A 265 -15.08 13.56 -3.67
CA ILE A 265 -13.83 13.00 -4.16
C ILE A 265 -12.79 14.11 -4.28
N HIS A 266 -11.68 13.93 -3.58
CA HIS A 266 -10.57 14.88 -3.57
C HIS A 266 -9.49 14.60 -4.63
N ALA A 267 -9.75 13.70 -5.58
CA ALA A 267 -8.91 13.51 -6.75
C ALA A 267 -9.27 14.54 -7.84
N PRO A 268 -8.31 15.03 -8.65
CA PRO A 268 -8.61 16.02 -9.68
C PRO A 268 -9.65 15.56 -10.71
N ASP A 269 -10.56 16.46 -11.06
CA ASP A 269 -11.51 16.33 -12.17
C ASP A 269 -10.85 16.45 -13.55
N GLY A 270 -11.64 16.32 -14.62
CA GLY A 270 -11.16 16.47 -15.99
C GLY A 270 -10.29 15.30 -16.44
N ARG A 271 -10.45 14.14 -15.81
CA ARG A 271 -9.65 12.93 -16.03
C ARG A 271 -10.54 11.74 -16.33
N GLN A 272 -10.03 10.82 -17.15
CA GLN A 272 -10.80 9.68 -17.65
C GLN A 272 -10.76 8.48 -16.69
N PHE A 273 -9.64 8.29 -16.01
CA PHE A 273 -9.44 7.14 -15.14
C PHE A 273 -9.48 7.56 -13.68
N ILE A 274 -10.04 6.69 -12.83
CA ILE A 274 -9.94 6.81 -11.38
C ILE A 274 -9.53 5.46 -10.77
N GLN A 275 -8.71 5.51 -9.73
CA GLN A 275 -8.33 4.34 -8.95
C GLN A 275 -8.61 4.61 -7.48
N VAL A 276 -8.99 3.56 -6.77
CA VAL A 276 -9.31 3.61 -5.34
C VAL A 276 -8.35 2.69 -4.61
N GLN A 277 -7.85 3.14 -3.46
CA GLN A 277 -7.20 2.25 -2.50
C GLN A 277 -7.87 2.35 -1.15
N THR A 278 -7.93 1.23 -0.45
CA THR A 278 -8.55 1.11 0.85
C THR A 278 -7.57 0.52 1.85
N PHE A 279 -7.61 1.05 3.06
CA PHE A 279 -6.82 0.58 4.19
C PHE A 279 -7.77 0.16 5.32
N PHE A 280 -7.67 -1.10 5.72
CA PHE A 280 -8.38 -1.64 6.86
C PHE A 280 -7.41 -1.70 8.03
N THR A 281 -7.86 -1.26 9.20
CA THR A 281 -7.10 -1.42 10.44
C THR A 281 -8.00 -1.98 11.54
N SER A 282 -7.46 -2.85 12.38
CA SER A 282 -8.12 -3.42 13.55
C SER A 282 -7.16 -3.49 14.73
N LYS A 283 -7.67 -3.21 15.94
CA LYS A 283 -6.93 -3.38 17.20
C LYS A 283 -7.26 -4.68 17.94
N GLU A 284 -8.24 -5.44 17.45
CA GLU A 284 -8.70 -6.67 18.07
C GLU A 284 -8.47 -7.86 17.11
N VAL A 285 -7.95 -8.96 17.63
CA VAL A 285 -7.63 -10.18 16.85
C VAL A 285 -8.85 -10.77 16.16
N PHE A 286 -10.02 -10.66 16.79
CA PHE A 286 -11.27 -11.25 16.31
C PHE A 286 -12.29 -10.21 15.83
N ALA A 287 -11.87 -8.97 15.63
CA ALA A 287 -12.68 -7.95 14.98
C ALA A 287 -12.16 -7.66 13.58
N TYR A 288 -13.08 -7.55 12.63
CA TYR A 288 -12.74 -7.28 11.23
C TYR A 288 -13.83 -6.45 10.55
N GLY A 289 -13.50 -5.91 9.39
CA GLY A 289 -14.39 -5.09 8.58
C GLY A 289 -14.68 -5.72 7.24
N ARG A 290 -15.88 -5.50 6.71
CA ARG A 290 -16.28 -5.92 5.38
C ARG A 290 -16.74 -4.70 4.58
N LEU A 291 -15.98 -4.36 3.55
CA LEU A 291 -16.41 -3.43 2.51
C LEU A 291 -17.30 -4.19 1.52
N LYS A 292 -18.61 -3.89 1.51
CA LYS A 292 -19.60 -4.61 0.69
C LYS A 292 -19.79 -4.01 -0.68
N SER A 293 -19.74 -2.69 -0.75
CA SER A 293 -19.87 -1.94 -2.00
C SER A 293 -19.11 -0.63 -1.91
N LEU A 294 -18.70 -0.15 -3.07
CA LEU A 294 -18.12 1.16 -3.27
C LEU A 294 -18.66 1.70 -4.60
N SER A 295 -19.08 2.95 -4.62
CA SER A 295 -19.60 3.63 -5.80
C SER A 295 -19.10 5.06 -5.86
N ILE A 296 -18.84 5.53 -7.07
CA ILE A 296 -18.34 6.86 -7.38
C ILE A 296 -19.42 7.58 -8.18
N GLU A 297 -19.84 8.75 -7.70
CA GLU A 297 -20.63 9.65 -8.52
C GLU A 297 -19.72 10.34 -9.53
N TYR A 298 -20.19 10.51 -10.75
CA TYR A 298 -19.50 11.29 -11.77
C TYR A 298 -20.51 11.95 -12.71
N SER A 299 -20.08 13.01 -13.38
CA SER A 299 -20.84 13.66 -14.43
C SER A 299 -19.93 14.01 -15.62
N PRO A 300 -20.49 14.12 -16.84
CA PRO A 300 -19.76 14.68 -17.96
C PRO A 300 -19.21 16.07 -17.61
N LEU A 301 -18.10 16.47 -18.26
CA LEU A 301 -17.63 17.84 -18.14
C LEU A 301 -18.69 18.83 -18.62
N LEU A 302 -18.80 19.98 -17.95
CA LEU A 302 -19.70 21.06 -18.36
C LEU A 302 -19.16 21.79 -19.61
N ALA A 303 -17.84 21.89 -19.74
CA ALA A 303 -17.12 22.42 -20.89
C ALA A 303 -15.79 21.67 -21.06
N GLY A 304 -15.23 21.64 -22.27
CA GLY A 304 -13.96 20.94 -22.54
C GLY A 304 -12.75 21.69 -21.97
N THR A 305 -12.70 23.01 -22.17
CA THR A 305 -11.69 23.89 -21.57
C THR A 305 -12.36 25.18 -21.15
N ILE A 306 -12.01 25.68 -19.96
CA ILE A 306 -12.45 26.99 -19.47
C ILE A 306 -11.17 27.78 -19.23
N LEU A 307 -10.99 28.87 -19.97
CA LEU A 307 -9.92 29.83 -19.79
C LEU A 307 -10.53 31.08 -19.15
N GLY A 308 -10.04 31.42 -17.96
CA GLY A 308 -10.36 32.68 -17.29
C GLY A 308 -9.14 33.57 -17.28
N GLU A 309 -9.28 34.79 -17.76
CA GLU A 309 -8.26 35.83 -17.71
C GLU A 309 -8.76 36.96 -16.81
N ILE A 310 -7.83 37.59 -16.09
CA ILE A 310 -8.10 38.76 -15.27
C ILE A 310 -7.17 39.87 -15.73
N ALA A 311 -7.70 41.09 -15.87
CA ALA A 311 -6.93 42.27 -16.21
C ALA A 311 -7.48 43.51 -15.51
N ARG A 312 -6.74 44.62 -15.53
CA ARG A 312 -7.36 45.91 -15.18
C ARG A 312 -8.13 46.42 -16.39
N ALA A 313 -9.27 47.07 -16.15
CA ALA A 313 -10.09 47.61 -17.22
C ALA A 313 -9.36 48.68 -18.07
N ASP A 314 -8.41 49.41 -17.48
CA ASP A 314 -7.56 50.41 -18.15
C ASP A 314 -6.29 49.80 -18.80
N GLU A 315 -5.97 48.54 -18.48
CA GLU A 315 -4.82 47.80 -19.01
C GLU A 315 -5.19 46.33 -19.28
N PRO A 316 -5.96 46.05 -20.36
CA PRO A 316 -6.48 44.72 -20.65
C PRO A 316 -5.40 43.70 -21.03
N GLN A 317 -4.24 44.19 -21.49
CA GLN A 317 -3.09 43.39 -21.89
C GLN A 317 -1.86 43.84 -21.09
N PRO A 318 -1.75 43.43 -19.82
CA PRO A 318 -0.66 43.85 -18.96
C PRO A 318 0.70 43.37 -19.49
N ALA A 319 1.74 44.18 -19.27
CA ALA A 319 3.10 43.79 -19.62
C ALA A 319 3.49 42.47 -18.91
N ALA A 320 4.18 41.57 -19.63
CA ALA A 320 4.55 40.23 -19.15
C ALA A 320 3.37 39.32 -18.72
N GLY A 321 2.12 39.69 -19.01
CA GLY A 321 0.95 38.88 -18.68
C GLY A 321 0.60 38.83 -17.18
N VAL A 322 1.13 39.77 -16.39
CA VAL A 322 0.88 39.84 -14.94
C VAL A 322 0.18 41.16 -14.61
N VAL A 323 -1.01 41.07 -14.03
CA VAL A 323 -1.77 42.23 -13.57
C VAL A 323 -1.12 42.80 -12.31
N GLU A 324 -0.72 44.07 -12.35
CA GLU A 324 -0.27 44.80 -11.18
C GLU A 324 -1.37 45.75 -10.68
N VAL A 325 -1.69 45.65 -9.39
CA VAL A 325 -2.67 46.50 -8.71
C VAL A 325 -2.02 47.29 -7.57
N PRO A 326 -2.16 48.63 -7.54
CA PRO A 326 -1.64 49.45 -6.46
C PRO A 326 -2.36 49.19 -5.12
N ILE A 327 -1.59 49.04 -4.05
CA ILE A 327 -2.12 48.79 -2.70
C ILE A 327 -2.95 50.00 -2.23
N GLY A 328 -4.16 49.73 -1.72
CA GLY A 328 -5.02 50.75 -1.11
C GLY A 328 -5.69 51.70 -2.10
N VAL A 329 -5.58 51.44 -3.41
CA VAL A 329 -6.20 52.23 -4.46
C VAL A 329 -7.32 51.40 -5.10
N PRO A 330 -8.55 51.92 -5.20
CA PRO A 330 -9.62 51.25 -5.93
C PRO A 330 -9.24 51.04 -7.40
N VAL A 331 -9.43 49.82 -7.90
CA VAL A 331 -9.17 49.43 -9.29
C VAL A 331 -10.37 48.68 -9.85
N THR A 332 -10.63 48.87 -11.15
CA THR A 332 -11.63 48.08 -11.87
C THR A 332 -10.94 46.92 -12.56
N LEU A 333 -11.38 45.70 -12.25
CA LEU A 333 -10.87 44.47 -12.85
C LEU A 333 -11.88 43.93 -13.86
N THR A 334 -11.40 43.46 -15.00
CA THR A 334 -12.17 42.68 -15.97
C THR A 334 -11.83 41.21 -15.78
N TYR A 335 -12.86 40.37 -15.86
CA TYR A 335 -12.74 38.91 -15.81
C TYR A 335 -13.32 38.36 -17.10
N ASP A 336 -12.44 37.95 -18.01
CA ASP A 336 -12.83 37.41 -19.30
C ASP A 336 -12.82 35.89 -19.22
N MET A 337 -13.94 35.27 -19.58
CA MET A 337 -14.07 33.82 -19.56
C MET A 337 -14.40 33.30 -20.96
N ARG A 338 -13.60 32.36 -21.44
CA ARG A 338 -13.89 31.58 -22.65
C ARG A 338 -14.08 30.12 -22.29
N ALA A 339 -15.20 29.55 -22.72
CA ALA A 339 -15.46 28.13 -22.62
C ALA A 339 -15.47 27.50 -24.02
N ASP A 340 -14.67 26.46 -24.19
CA ASP A 340 -14.59 25.68 -25.42
C ASP A 340 -15.37 24.37 -25.26
N PHE A 341 -16.27 24.09 -26.19
CA PHE A 341 -17.16 22.92 -26.18
C PHE A 341 -16.74 21.94 -27.27
N THR A 342 -16.28 20.76 -26.87
CA THR A 342 -15.77 19.69 -27.74
C THR A 342 -16.78 18.55 -27.94
N SER A 343 -17.91 18.53 -27.21
CA SER A 343 -18.94 17.50 -27.35
C SER A 343 -20.34 18.01 -26.99
N VAL A 344 -21.38 17.34 -27.51
CA VAL A 344 -22.79 17.66 -27.23
C VAL A 344 -23.22 17.40 -25.78
N SER A 345 -22.46 16.61 -25.02
CA SER A 345 -22.71 16.36 -23.59
C SER A 345 -22.27 17.52 -22.69
N GLN A 346 -21.46 18.44 -23.22
CA GLN A 346 -21.01 19.63 -22.49
C GLN A 346 -22.07 20.72 -22.64
N VAL A 347 -23.02 20.72 -21.70
CA VAL A 347 -24.18 21.64 -21.69
C VAL A 347 -23.83 23.05 -21.24
N GLY A 348 -22.59 23.29 -20.83
CA GLY A 348 -22.14 24.57 -20.28
C GLY A 348 -22.58 24.79 -18.84
N PHE A 349 -22.56 26.05 -18.47
CA PHE A 349 -22.90 26.54 -17.14
C PHE A 349 -23.82 27.76 -17.30
N ASN A 350 -24.73 27.92 -16.35
CA ASN A 350 -25.70 29.01 -16.33
C ASN A 350 -25.43 30.03 -15.21
N ALA A 351 -24.37 29.83 -14.42
CA ALA A 351 -23.98 30.71 -13.34
C ALA A 351 -22.46 30.73 -13.19
N ILE A 352 -21.92 31.90 -12.85
CA ILE A 352 -20.52 32.10 -12.48
C ILE A 352 -20.53 32.68 -11.07
N ARG A 353 -19.82 32.02 -10.15
CA ARG A 353 -19.63 32.53 -8.79
C ARG A 353 -18.22 33.10 -8.67
N LEU A 354 -18.14 34.43 -8.49
CA LEU A 354 -16.90 35.11 -8.15
C LEU A 354 -16.76 35.17 -6.63
N VAL A 355 -15.63 34.70 -6.10
CA VAL A 355 -15.28 34.81 -4.69
C VAL A 355 -14.13 35.79 -4.57
N THR A 356 -14.42 36.98 -4.04
CA THR A 356 -13.44 38.05 -3.83
C THR A 356 -13.06 38.14 -2.35
N PRO A 357 -11.80 38.51 -2.02
CA PRO A 357 -11.37 38.64 -0.63
C PRO A 357 -12.02 39.83 0.09
N GLU A 358 -12.43 40.85 -0.65
CA GLU A 358 -13.07 42.07 -0.15
C GLU A 358 -14.42 42.29 -0.85
N ALA A 359 -15.24 43.19 -0.30
CA ALA A 359 -16.46 43.64 -0.95
C ALA A 359 -16.13 44.37 -2.26
N VAL A 360 -16.83 44.03 -3.35
CA VAL A 360 -16.63 44.62 -4.68
C VAL A 360 -17.95 45.15 -5.23
N ASP A 361 -17.87 46.23 -5.99
CA ASP A 361 -19.01 46.76 -6.75
C ASP A 361 -19.03 46.11 -8.14
N PHE A 362 -20.05 45.30 -8.38
CA PHE A 362 -20.28 44.71 -9.69
C PHE A 362 -20.70 45.79 -10.69
N GLN A 363 -19.91 45.97 -11.75
CA GLN A 363 -20.11 47.06 -12.72
C GLN A 363 -21.06 46.65 -13.85
N ARG A 364 -20.74 45.56 -14.54
CA ARG A 364 -21.53 45.01 -15.66
C ARG A 364 -21.11 43.58 -15.97
N PHE A 365 -21.98 42.86 -16.66
CA PHE A 365 -21.67 41.58 -17.28
C PHE A 365 -21.95 41.66 -18.78
N GLU A 366 -21.04 41.09 -19.57
CA GLU A 366 -21.12 41.07 -21.02
C GLU A 366 -20.97 39.62 -21.50
N MET A 367 -21.78 39.23 -22.50
CA MET A 367 -21.70 37.90 -23.10
C MET A 367 -22.08 37.94 -24.59
N GLY A 368 -21.69 36.89 -25.31
CA GLY A 368 -21.96 36.71 -26.75
C GLY A 368 -20.78 37.06 -27.65
N ASP A 369 -20.98 36.90 -28.96
CA ASP A 369 -20.05 37.34 -30.00
C ASP A 369 -20.84 38.09 -31.09
N PRO A 370 -20.77 39.44 -31.14
CA PRO A 370 -19.97 40.31 -30.27
C PRO A 370 -20.53 40.39 -28.83
N LEU A 371 -19.67 40.79 -27.89
CA LEU A 371 -20.07 41.01 -26.50
C LEU A 371 -21.16 42.09 -26.38
N ALA A 372 -22.21 41.79 -25.63
CA ALA A 372 -23.29 42.71 -25.29
C ALA A 372 -23.58 42.67 -23.79
N VAL A 373 -23.95 43.82 -23.22
CA VAL A 373 -24.32 43.93 -21.80
C VAL A 373 -25.57 43.10 -21.52
N VAL A 374 -25.51 42.26 -20.49
CA VAL A 374 -26.62 41.42 -20.03
C VAL A 374 -26.80 41.63 -18.53
N GLU A 375 -28.05 41.82 -18.11
CA GLU A 375 -28.42 41.83 -16.70
C GLU A 375 -28.44 40.38 -16.18
N PRO A 376 -27.60 40.02 -15.19
CA PRO A 376 -27.65 38.70 -14.57
C PRO A 376 -28.92 38.55 -13.72
N ASP A 377 -29.50 37.35 -13.74
CA ASP A 377 -30.73 36.99 -13.00
C ASP A 377 -30.57 36.99 -11.47
#